data_AF-A0A0F8WSA3-F1
#
_entry.id   AF-A0A0F8WSA3-F1
#
_cell.length_a   1.000
_cell.length_b   1.000
_cell.length_c   1.000
_cell.angle_alpha   90.00
_cell.angle_beta   90.00
_cell.angle_gamma   90.00
#
_symmetry.space_group_name_H-M   'P 1'
#
loop_
_entity.id
_entity.type
_entity.pdbx_description
1 polymer ?
#
loop_
_entity_poly.entity_id
_entity_poly.type
_entity_poly.pdbx_seq_one_letter_code
_entity_poly.pdbx_strand_id
1 'polypeptide(L)'
;EVDSYEVWPAKDWSPLLVEEFKARYGYNPLLYLPLLQGYNSKDSVVDERFRGDYSRLVSDMMIENHFAQSSEMASENGMQMFAEAGHGGYPRVDPLKAFGYCHVPMGEFWNRKRFWVTKEAASAAHIYGKKVVASESLTGWNHWQHGPTDYKQLCDVVFCEGLNQVFFHTFAHNPEIAGKPGYAYHAGEHINVNTSWWEMARPFMDYLSRCSYMLRQGNFIGDACLYYGDQAPNLVPPKRIDPNITPIFDDEQCLHCGLPKPVNPGELPGYDFDYINADVITTTLTAEGGKLVLPTGQSYRVMLLPDRDDISLEVIKSLEKLVYNGAVVIGRRPERTTSLKNYPDCDAEVKTIADKLWG
;
A
#
# COMPACT_ATOMS: atom_id res chain seq x y z
N GLU A 1 13.92 0.84 11.61
CA GLU A 1 12.84 1.40 10.77
C GLU A 1 13.45 1.75 9.43
N VAL A 2 12.77 1.37 8.35
CA VAL A 2 13.00 1.93 7.02
C VAL A 2 11.87 2.93 6.82
N ASP A 3 12.22 4.20 6.88
CA ASP A 3 11.31 5.33 6.80
C ASP A 3 10.74 5.48 5.37
N SER A 4 9.75 6.36 5.19
CA SER A 4 9.15 6.64 3.90
C SER A 4 10.18 7.10 2.85
N TYR A 5 9.93 6.75 1.59
CA TYR A 5 10.91 6.93 0.52
C TYR A 5 10.89 8.35 -0.07
N GLU A 6 11.78 9.21 0.42
CA GLU A 6 11.86 10.63 0.01
C GLU A 6 13.01 10.95 -0.96
N VAL A 7 13.53 9.95 -1.68
CA VAL A 7 14.64 10.17 -2.62
C VAL A 7 14.16 10.95 -3.85
N TRP A 8 14.95 11.96 -4.22
CA TRP A 8 14.69 12.85 -5.35
C TRP A 8 14.29 12.10 -6.63
N PRO A 9 13.37 12.63 -7.46
CA PRO A 9 12.97 11.99 -8.71
C PRO A 9 14.15 11.75 -9.64
N ALA A 10 14.30 10.51 -10.08
CA ALA A 10 15.29 10.12 -11.08
C ALA A 10 14.68 9.09 -12.04
N LYS A 11 15.36 8.88 -13.18
CA LYS A 11 15.14 7.69 -14.00
C LYS A 11 16.01 6.60 -13.40
N ASP A 12 15.40 5.76 -12.58
CA ASP A 12 16.11 4.72 -11.84
C ASP A 12 16.84 3.76 -12.79
N TRP A 13 18.11 3.54 -12.52
CA TRP A 13 18.95 2.69 -13.35
C TRP A 13 19.94 1.91 -12.48
N SER A 14 20.19 0.66 -12.86
CA SER A 14 21.20 -0.21 -12.27
C SER A 14 22.04 -0.82 -13.39
N PRO A 15 23.34 -1.10 -13.18
CA PRO A 15 24.15 -1.84 -14.14
C PRO A 15 23.51 -3.16 -14.61
N LEU A 16 22.69 -3.80 -13.76
CA LEU A 16 22.00 -5.06 -14.06
C LEU A 16 20.62 -4.90 -14.69
N LEU A 17 20.11 -3.66 -14.85
CA LEU A 17 18.73 -3.41 -15.26
C LEU A 17 18.40 -4.06 -16.60
N VAL A 18 19.29 -3.97 -17.60
CA VAL A 18 19.05 -4.54 -18.94
C VAL A 18 18.99 -6.07 -18.90
N GLU A 19 19.79 -6.71 -18.04
CA GLU A 19 19.80 -8.15 -17.86
C GLU A 19 18.51 -8.63 -17.19
N GLU A 20 18.17 -8.02 -16.05
CA GLU A 20 16.93 -8.30 -15.31
C GLU A 20 15.69 -8.07 -16.18
N PHE A 21 15.67 -6.98 -16.95
CA PHE A 21 14.57 -6.68 -17.87
C PHE A 21 14.36 -7.80 -18.88
N LYS A 22 15.44 -8.25 -19.54
CA LYS A 22 15.36 -9.33 -20.53
C LYS A 22 14.92 -10.63 -19.89
N ALA A 23 15.38 -10.93 -18.68
CA ALA A 23 15.01 -12.14 -17.96
C ALA A 23 13.51 -12.18 -17.62
N ARG A 24 12.93 -11.06 -17.19
CA ARG A 24 11.51 -11.00 -16.76
C ARG A 24 10.52 -10.81 -17.91
N TYR A 25 10.87 -10.00 -18.91
CA TYR A 25 9.95 -9.59 -19.98
C TYR A 25 10.24 -10.23 -21.34
N GLY A 26 11.41 -10.85 -21.52
CA GLY A 26 11.73 -11.62 -22.73
C GLY A 26 12.04 -10.78 -23.98
N TYR A 27 12.21 -9.46 -23.85
CA TYR A 27 12.59 -8.58 -24.97
C TYR A 27 13.66 -7.57 -24.58
N ASN A 28 14.31 -6.97 -25.59
CA ASN A 28 15.43 -6.06 -25.38
C ASN A 28 14.95 -4.61 -25.10
N PRO A 29 15.17 -4.06 -23.89
CA PRO A 29 14.71 -2.71 -23.55
C PRO A 29 15.51 -1.61 -24.26
N LEU A 30 16.69 -1.91 -24.82
CA LEU A 30 17.58 -0.90 -25.40
C LEU A 30 16.94 -0.12 -26.56
N LEU A 31 16.05 -0.76 -27.31
CA LEU A 31 15.33 -0.13 -28.43
C LEU A 31 14.29 0.91 -27.97
N TYR A 32 13.91 0.86 -26.69
CA TYR A 32 12.83 1.65 -26.10
C TYR A 32 13.33 2.69 -25.10
N LEU A 33 14.63 2.74 -24.79
CA LEU A 33 15.20 3.73 -23.88
C LEU A 33 14.86 5.20 -24.22
N PRO A 34 14.72 5.62 -25.49
CA PRO A 34 14.22 6.96 -25.79
C PRO A 34 12.86 7.28 -25.15
N LEU A 35 11.99 6.28 -24.95
CA LEU A 35 10.70 6.49 -24.29
C LEU A 35 10.82 6.95 -22.83
N LEU A 36 11.93 6.61 -22.16
CA LEU A 36 12.21 7.07 -20.80
C LEU A 36 12.64 8.55 -20.76
N GLN A 37 13.14 9.08 -21.88
CA GLN A 37 13.55 10.48 -22.06
C GLN A 37 12.42 11.37 -22.61
N GLY A 38 11.19 10.85 -22.68
CA GLY A 38 10.02 11.61 -23.12
C GLY A 38 9.79 11.62 -24.63
N TYR A 39 10.56 10.85 -25.41
CA TYR A 39 10.21 10.56 -26.80
C TYR A 39 9.01 9.61 -26.83
N ASN A 40 8.26 9.63 -27.93
CA ASN A 40 7.13 8.75 -28.16
C ASN A 40 7.30 8.02 -29.49
N SER A 41 6.81 6.78 -29.55
CA SER A 41 6.71 6.06 -30.81
C SER A 41 5.43 6.44 -31.56
N LYS A 42 5.17 5.79 -32.69
CA LYS A 42 3.91 5.96 -33.43
C LYS A 42 2.74 5.21 -32.79
N ASP A 43 3.02 4.31 -31.85
CA ASP A 43 2.03 3.47 -31.20
C ASP A 43 2.05 3.75 -29.69
N SER A 44 1.03 4.48 -29.23
CA SER A 44 0.93 4.87 -27.83
C SER A 44 0.74 3.68 -26.88
N VAL A 45 0.23 2.54 -27.38
CA VAL A 45 0.06 1.32 -26.58
C VAL A 45 1.41 0.67 -26.31
N VAL A 46 2.29 0.65 -27.31
CA VAL A 46 3.68 0.20 -27.14
C VAL A 46 4.42 1.07 -26.13
N ASP A 47 4.20 2.39 -26.22
CA ASP A 47 4.81 3.36 -25.32
C ASP A 47 4.40 3.16 -23.86
N GLU A 48 3.10 2.99 -23.62
CA GLU A 48 2.51 2.75 -22.30
C GLU A 48 3.02 1.43 -21.70
N ARG A 49 2.96 0.34 -22.47
CA ARG A 49 3.40 -0.99 -22.01
C ARG A 49 4.87 -1.04 -21.66
N PHE A 50 5.74 -0.44 -22.49
CA PHE A 50 7.17 -0.39 -22.16
C PHE A 50 7.43 0.39 -20.87
N ARG A 51 6.79 1.55 -20.69
CA ARG A 51 6.94 2.33 -19.45
C ARG A 51 6.39 1.56 -18.24
N GLY A 52 5.30 0.84 -18.41
CA GLY A 52 4.76 -0.08 -17.40
C GLY A 52 5.75 -1.18 -17.02
N ASP A 53 6.32 -1.89 -17.99
CA ASP A 53 7.30 -2.95 -17.77
C ASP A 53 8.57 -2.41 -17.07
N TYR A 54 9.04 -1.23 -17.48
CA TYR A 54 10.15 -0.55 -16.83
C TYR A 54 9.83 -0.17 -15.38
N SER A 55 8.69 0.47 -15.11
CA SER A 55 8.34 0.87 -13.75
C SER A 55 8.12 -0.32 -12.82
N ARG A 56 7.46 -1.39 -13.32
CA ARG A 56 7.34 -2.66 -12.58
C ARG A 56 8.71 -3.28 -12.28
N LEU A 57 9.64 -3.25 -13.24
CA LEU A 57 11.00 -3.73 -12.99
C LEU A 57 11.70 -2.92 -11.89
N VAL A 58 11.64 -1.58 -11.97
CA VAL A 58 12.23 -0.69 -10.95
C VAL A 58 11.65 -0.99 -9.58
N SER A 59 10.33 -1.14 -9.50
CA SER A 59 9.62 -1.54 -8.28
C SER A 59 10.13 -2.87 -7.74
N ASP A 60 10.12 -3.92 -8.55
CA ASP A 60 10.54 -5.27 -8.15
C ASP A 60 12.00 -5.29 -7.69
N MET A 61 12.90 -4.66 -8.46
CA MET A 61 14.30 -4.57 -8.08
C MET A 61 14.49 -3.81 -6.78
N MET A 62 13.74 -2.73 -6.53
CA MET A 62 13.80 -2.01 -5.26
C MET A 62 13.25 -2.86 -4.12
N ILE A 63 12.13 -3.54 -4.30
CA ILE A 63 11.55 -4.43 -3.29
C ILE A 63 12.54 -5.54 -2.92
N GLU A 64 13.09 -6.23 -3.93
CA GLU A 64 13.98 -7.37 -3.72
C GLU A 64 15.33 -6.94 -3.14
N ASN A 65 15.93 -5.86 -3.65
CA ASN A 65 17.29 -5.47 -3.28
C ASN A 65 17.38 -4.45 -2.14
N HIS A 66 16.26 -3.80 -1.78
CA HIS A 66 16.21 -2.88 -0.64
C HIS A 66 15.36 -3.43 0.50
N PHE A 67 14.07 -3.69 0.27
CA PHE A 67 13.16 -4.13 1.34
C PHE A 67 13.49 -5.55 1.80
N ALA A 68 13.56 -6.51 0.88
CA ALA A 68 13.81 -7.91 1.24
C ALA A 68 15.20 -8.11 1.84
N GLN A 69 16.24 -7.53 1.22
CA GLN A 69 17.61 -7.59 1.75
C GLN A 69 17.73 -6.94 3.14
N SER A 70 17.13 -5.77 3.37
CA SER A 70 17.17 -5.13 4.71
C SER A 70 16.44 -5.96 5.76
N SER A 71 15.34 -6.61 5.37
CA SER A 71 14.59 -7.52 6.22
C SER A 71 15.41 -8.78 6.57
N GLU A 72 16.07 -9.38 5.59
CA GLU A 72 16.96 -10.53 5.80
C GLU A 72 18.11 -10.18 6.75
N MET A 73 18.82 -9.08 6.51
CA MET A 73 19.90 -8.59 7.38
C MET A 73 19.41 -8.32 8.81
N ALA A 74 18.21 -7.75 8.98
CA ALA A 74 17.62 -7.54 10.30
C ALA A 74 17.37 -8.87 11.01
N SER A 75 16.79 -9.85 10.31
CA SER A 75 16.53 -11.20 10.82
C SER A 75 17.81 -11.92 11.26
N GLU A 76 18.88 -11.87 10.46
CA GLU A 76 20.19 -12.46 10.78
C GLU A 76 20.78 -11.91 12.08
N ASN A 77 20.39 -10.68 12.46
CA ASN A 77 20.82 -10.00 13.67
C ASN A 77 19.77 -10.03 14.79
N GLY A 78 18.72 -10.85 14.67
CA GLY A 78 17.67 -10.98 15.68
C GLY A 78 16.80 -9.73 15.84
N MET A 79 16.72 -8.89 14.81
CA MET A 79 15.93 -7.65 14.78
C MET A 79 14.71 -7.80 13.87
N GLN A 80 13.67 -7.02 14.17
CA GLN A 80 12.53 -6.84 13.28
C GLN A 80 12.62 -5.51 12.55
N MET A 81 12.29 -5.53 11.26
CA MET A 81 12.20 -4.35 10.43
C MET A 81 10.75 -3.86 10.34
N PHE A 82 10.53 -2.69 10.92
CA PHE A 82 9.40 -1.82 10.60
C PHE A 82 9.75 -1.08 9.31
N ALA A 83 8.83 -1.04 8.35
CA ALA A 83 9.04 -0.31 7.12
C ALA A 83 7.77 0.43 6.74
N GLU A 84 7.95 1.66 6.26
CA GLU A 84 7.00 2.37 5.42
C GLU A 84 7.36 2.11 3.95
N ALA A 85 6.39 2.15 3.04
CA ALA A 85 6.62 1.77 1.64
C ALA A 85 5.93 2.68 0.62
N GLY A 86 4.94 3.48 1.02
CA GLY A 86 4.14 4.26 0.09
C GLY A 86 3.85 5.69 0.58
N HIS A 87 3.44 6.51 -0.38
CA HIS A 87 2.95 7.88 -0.24
C HIS A 87 3.87 8.99 0.28
N GLY A 88 4.97 8.68 0.97
CA GLY A 88 6.03 9.66 1.24
C GLY A 88 6.77 10.06 -0.03
N GLY A 89 7.08 11.35 -0.17
CA GLY A 89 7.89 11.90 -1.27
C GLY A 89 7.50 11.44 -2.69
N TYR A 90 8.37 10.63 -3.31
CA TYR A 90 8.17 10.09 -4.65
C TYR A 90 8.24 8.56 -4.59
N PRO A 91 7.10 7.85 -4.54
CA PRO A 91 7.10 6.40 -4.43
C PRO A 91 7.60 5.72 -5.71
N ARG A 92 8.22 4.55 -5.55
CA ARG A 92 8.73 3.71 -6.67
C ARG A 92 8.06 2.35 -6.77
N VAL A 93 7.52 1.86 -5.65
CA VAL A 93 7.17 0.45 -5.49
C VAL A 93 5.66 0.22 -5.56
N ASP A 94 5.28 -1.03 -5.85
CA ASP A 94 4.09 -1.62 -5.25
C ASP A 94 4.30 -1.70 -3.72
N PRO A 95 3.59 -0.88 -2.93
CA PRO A 95 3.77 -0.83 -1.49
C PRO A 95 3.21 -2.06 -0.79
N LEU A 96 2.16 -2.71 -1.31
CA LEU A 96 1.64 -3.95 -0.71
C LEU A 96 2.69 -5.06 -0.83
N LYS A 97 3.28 -5.22 -2.01
CA LYS A 97 4.36 -6.20 -2.22
C LYS A 97 5.59 -5.86 -1.36
N ALA A 98 5.99 -4.60 -1.29
CA ALA A 98 7.09 -4.16 -0.41
C ALA A 98 6.84 -4.54 1.05
N PHE A 99 5.63 -4.30 1.56
CA PHE A 99 5.22 -4.68 2.91
C PHE A 99 5.18 -6.21 3.12
N GLY A 100 4.93 -7.00 2.08
CA GLY A 100 5.06 -8.45 2.13
C GLY A 100 6.46 -8.91 2.58
N TYR A 101 7.51 -8.17 2.20
CA TYR A 101 8.91 -8.47 2.54
C TYR A 101 9.40 -7.89 3.87
N CYS A 102 8.67 -6.97 4.51
CA CYS A 102 9.04 -6.44 5.82
C CYS A 102 8.49 -7.30 6.99
N HIS A 103 8.98 -7.08 8.22
CA HIS A 103 8.46 -7.81 9.39
C HIS A 103 7.16 -7.18 9.90
N VAL A 104 7.12 -5.84 9.94
CA VAL A 104 5.98 -5.06 10.41
C VAL A 104 5.69 -3.94 9.40
N PRO A 105 4.58 -4.02 8.65
CA PRO A 105 4.16 -2.93 7.79
C PRO A 105 3.75 -1.72 8.65
N MET A 106 4.20 -0.54 8.22
CA MET A 106 3.97 0.72 8.89
C MET A 106 3.38 1.72 7.90
N GLY A 107 2.26 2.34 8.28
CA GLY A 107 1.70 3.48 7.56
C GLY A 107 1.94 4.78 8.33
N GLU A 108 1.25 5.84 7.95
CA GLU A 108 1.43 7.14 8.57
C GLU A 108 0.08 7.88 8.62
N PHE A 109 -0.16 8.66 9.68
CA PHE A 109 -1.30 9.56 9.72
C PHE A 109 -1.00 10.86 10.45
N TRP A 110 -1.38 11.96 9.80
CA TRP A 110 -1.11 13.30 10.28
C TRP A 110 -2.32 13.96 10.94
N ASN A 111 -2.08 14.71 12.02
CA ASN A 111 -3.07 15.54 12.69
C ASN A 111 -3.33 16.83 11.90
N ARG A 112 -4.61 17.14 11.66
CA ARG A 112 -5.13 18.26 10.85
C ARG A 112 -4.67 18.23 9.40
N LYS A 113 -4.49 17.03 8.84
CA LYS A 113 -4.02 16.83 7.46
C LYS A 113 -4.72 15.64 6.81
N ARG A 114 -4.63 15.60 5.48
CA ARG A 114 -5.18 14.54 4.61
C ARG A 114 -4.23 13.35 4.41
N PHE A 115 -2.97 13.46 4.85
CA PHE A 115 -1.95 12.44 4.64
C PHE A 115 -2.16 11.30 5.63
N TRP A 116 -2.96 10.32 5.22
CA TRP A 116 -3.32 9.13 5.98
C TRP A 116 -3.15 7.93 5.07
N VAL A 117 -2.29 6.98 5.43
CA VAL A 117 -1.88 5.87 4.56
C VAL A 117 -1.89 4.53 5.28
N THR A 118 -2.49 4.48 6.48
CA THR A 118 -2.63 3.26 7.29
C THR A 118 -3.38 2.14 6.57
N LYS A 119 -4.36 2.45 5.70
CA LYS A 119 -5.11 1.42 4.97
C LYS A 119 -4.22 0.59 4.04
N GLU A 120 -3.13 1.17 3.54
CA GLU A 120 -2.11 0.49 2.73
C GLU A 120 -1.39 -0.57 3.56
N ALA A 121 -0.85 -0.18 4.71
CA ALA A 121 -0.17 -1.08 5.64
C ALA A 121 -1.11 -2.16 6.18
N ALA A 122 -2.37 -1.81 6.49
CA ALA A 122 -3.38 -2.76 6.95
C ALA A 122 -3.75 -3.78 5.86
N SER A 123 -4.03 -3.33 4.64
CA SER A 123 -4.34 -4.21 3.51
C SER A 123 -3.19 -5.19 3.27
N ALA A 124 -1.94 -4.71 3.28
CA ALA A 124 -0.76 -5.55 3.14
C ALA A 124 -0.64 -6.57 4.29
N ALA A 125 -0.84 -6.12 5.53
CA ALA A 125 -0.77 -7.00 6.69
C ALA A 125 -1.77 -8.15 6.58
N HIS A 126 -3.01 -7.86 6.18
CA HIS A 126 -4.05 -8.88 6.05
C HIS A 126 -3.73 -9.87 4.92
N ILE A 127 -3.34 -9.39 3.74
CA ILE A 127 -3.09 -10.27 2.58
C ILE A 127 -1.80 -11.09 2.72
N TYR A 128 -0.81 -10.60 3.47
CA TYR A 128 0.46 -11.30 3.73
C TYR A 128 0.54 -11.97 5.12
N GLY A 129 -0.53 -11.95 5.92
CA GLY A 129 -0.58 -12.61 7.23
C GLY A 129 0.28 -11.98 8.32
N LYS A 130 0.55 -10.67 8.22
CA LYS A 130 1.24 -9.92 9.28
C LYS A 130 0.24 -9.57 10.37
N LYS A 131 0.59 -9.85 11.62
CA LYS A 131 -0.28 -9.58 12.77
C LYS A 131 -0.28 -8.10 13.22
N VAL A 132 0.85 -7.42 13.02
CA VAL A 132 1.05 -6.05 13.50
C VAL A 132 0.97 -5.09 12.33
N VAL A 133 0.14 -4.07 12.49
CA VAL A 133 0.07 -2.89 11.61
C VAL A 133 0.52 -1.72 12.45
N ALA A 134 1.70 -1.19 12.14
CA ALA A 134 2.23 0.00 12.80
C ALA A 134 1.80 1.27 12.07
N SER A 135 1.91 2.41 12.74
CA SER A 135 1.86 3.67 12.02
C SER A 135 2.66 4.77 12.71
N GLU A 136 3.41 5.56 11.92
CA GLU A 136 3.85 6.88 12.33
C GLU A 136 2.60 7.71 12.65
N SER A 137 2.44 8.04 13.92
CA SER A 137 1.17 8.46 14.48
C SER A 137 1.20 9.92 14.91
N LEU A 138 0.19 10.65 14.42
CA LEU A 138 -0.20 12.00 14.83
C LEU A 138 0.67 13.14 14.30
N THR A 139 1.58 12.91 13.36
CA THR A 139 2.48 13.94 12.80
C THR A 139 1.75 15.24 12.49
N GLY A 140 2.29 16.39 12.93
CA GLY A 140 1.50 17.62 12.94
C GLY A 140 2.31 18.91 13.05
N TRP A 141 1.69 20.02 12.65
CA TRP A 141 2.31 21.36 12.67
C TRP A 141 1.79 22.27 13.79
N ASN A 142 0.79 21.82 14.54
CA ASN A 142 0.15 22.61 15.59
C ASN A 142 0.87 22.38 16.93
N HIS A 143 2.04 22.99 17.06
CA HIS A 143 2.89 22.80 18.23
C HIS A 143 2.17 23.16 19.54
N TRP A 144 2.18 22.22 20.50
CA TRP A 144 1.73 22.40 21.89
C TRP A 144 0.24 22.75 22.07
N GLN A 145 -0.59 22.50 21.05
CA GLN A 145 -2.02 22.84 21.08
C GLN A 145 -2.93 21.64 21.34
N HIS A 146 -2.39 20.42 21.32
CA HIS A 146 -3.17 19.20 21.40
C HIS A 146 -2.81 18.36 22.63
N GLY A 147 -3.74 17.48 23.02
CA GLY A 147 -3.53 16.50 24.05
C GLY A 147 -4.33 15.21 23.84
N PRO A 148 -4.41 14.35 24.86
CA PRO A 148 -5.05 13.03 24.73
C PRO A 148 -6.48 13.05 24.18
N THR A 149 -7.26 14.09 24.45
CA THR A 149 -8.64 14.23 23.92
C THR A 149 -8.65 14.34 22.39
N ASP A 150 -7.76 15.18 21.82
CA ASP A 150 -7.62 15.33 20.37
C ASP A 150 -7.11 14.04 19.74
N TYR A 151 -6.07 13.46 20.32
CA TYR A 151 -5.42 12.26 19.80
C TYR A 151 -6.33 11.04 19.82
N LYS A 152 -7.18 10.90 20.85
CA LYS A 152 -8.12 9.79 20.96
C LYS A 152 -9.02 9.70 19.73
N GLN A 153 -9.60 10.81 19.27
CA GLN A 153 -10.49 10.80 18.11
C GLN A 153 -9.76 10.30 16.86
N LEU A 154 -8.54 10.79 16.62
CA LEU A 154 -7.75 10.41 15.45
C LEU A 154 -7.34 8.94 15.51
N CYS A 155 -6.80 8.49 16.65
CA CYS A 155 -6.45 7.08 16.85
C CYS A 155 -7.66 6.15 16.64
N ASP A 156 -8.86 6.52 17.11
CA ASP A 156 -10.07 5.72 16.92
C ASP A 156 -10.44 5.53 15.45
N VAL A 157 -10.33 6.60 14.64
CA VAL A 157 -10.58 6.51 13.19
C VAL A 157 -9.54 5.63 12.53
N VAL A 158 -8.25 5.79 12.88
CA VAL A 158 -7.17 5.02 12.25
C VAL A 158 -7.16 3.56 12.71
N PHE A 159 -7.62 3.26 13.93
CA PHE A 159 -7.92 1.89 14.35
C PHE A 159 -9.00 1.24 13.47
N CYS A 160 -9.97 2.01 12.97
CA CYS A 160 -10.96 1.51 12.01
C CYS A 160 -10.39 1.29 10.59
N GLU A 161 -9.24 1.88 10.27
CA GLU A 161 -8.49 1.64 9.03
C GLU A 161 -7.57 0.41 9.13
N GLY A 162 -7.42 -0.18 10.33
CA GLY A 162 -6.66 -1.40 10.59
C GLY A 162 -5.39 -1.22 11.43
N LEU A 163 -5.09 -0.01 11.93
CA LEU A 163 -3.97 0.19 12.85
C LEU A 163 -4.12 -0.66 14.11
N ASN A 164 -3.02 -1.24 14.58
CA ASN A 164 -3.01 -1.91 15.88
C ASN A 164 -1.69 -1.76 16.65
N GLN A 165 -0.78 -0.88 16.22
CA GLN A 165 0.45 -0.49 16.92
C GLN A 165 0.73 0.99 16.67
N VAL A 166 0.46 1.83 17.67
CA VAL A 166 0.77 3.27 17.62
C VAL A 166 2.28 3.47 17.76
N PHE A 167 2.85 4.32 16.90
CA PHE A 167 4.24 4.77 16.96
C PHE A 167 4.24 6.31 16.96
N PHE A 168 4.40 6.93 18.12
CA PHE A 168 4.22 8.39 18.23
C PHE A 168 5.31 9.17 17.48
N HIS A 169 4.91 9.99 16.53
CA HIS A 169 5.73 11.05 15.97
C HIS A 169 5.43 12.36 16.73
N THR A 170 6.29 12.87 17.60
CA THR A 170 7.59 12.32 18.07
C THR A 170 7.76 12.42 19.58
N PHE A 171 8.75 11.68 20.09
CA PHE A 171 9.30 11.87 21.42
C PHE A 171 10.69 12.50 21.32
N ALA A 172 10.74 13.83 21.13
CA ALA A 172 12.02 14.55 21.08
C ALA A 172 12.81 14.41 22.39
N HIS A 173 14.11 14.10 22.28
CA HIS A 173 15.00 13.97 23.43
C HIS A 173 15.21 15.33 24.12
N ASN A 174 15.01 15.35 25.43
CA ASN A 174 15.04 16.56 26.25
C ASN A 174 15.94 16.38 27.48
N PRO A 175 17.25 16.70 27.36
CA PRO A 175 18.15 16.76 28.51
C PRO A 175 17.83 17.98 29.38
N GLU A 176 18.34 18.02 30.61
CA GLU A 176 18.04 19.10 31.58
C GLU A 176 18.30 20.52 31.01
N ILE A 177 19.35 20.69 30.20
CA ILE A 177 19.68 21.96 29.55
C ILE A 177 18.62 22.48 28.57
N ALA A 178 17.75 21.59 28.06
CA ALA A 178 16.69 21.98 27.14
C ALA A 178 15.60 22.82 27.84
N GLY A 179 15.48 22.71 29.17
CA GLY A 179 14.43 23.38 29.93
C GLY A 179 13.02 22.93 29.52
N LYS A 180 12.03 23.81 29.71
CA LYS A 180 10.64 23.58 29.30
C LYS A 180 10.19 24.67 28.31
N PRO A 181 9.48 24.32 27.21
CA PRO A 181 9.01 22.99 26.87
C PRO A 181 10.10 22.08 26.26
N GLY A 182 11.31 22.61 26.07
CA GLY A 182 12.47 21.85 25.64
C GLY A 182 12.75 21.92 24.14
N TYR A 183 13.65 21.07 23.68
CA TYR A 183 13.89 20.83 22.26
C TYR A 183 12.70 20.10 21.64
N ALA A 184 12.36 20.54 20.44
CA ALA A 184 11.31 19.97 19.63
C ALA A 184 11.87 19.68 18.24
N TYR A 185 11.41 18.58 17.65
CA TYR A 185 11.56 18.40 16.21
C TYR A 185 10.68 19.42 15.48
N HIS A 186 11.08 19.79 14.25
CA HIS A 186 10.38 20.83 13.51
C HIS A 186 8.90 20.46 13.22
N ALA A 187 8.59 19.17 13.11
CA ALA A 187 7.25 18.62 13.10
C ALA A 187 6.90 18.03 14.48
N GLY A 188 5.68 18.27 14.94
CA GLY A 188 5.09 17.60 16.11
C GLY A 188 4.49 16.25 15.73
N GLU A 189 3.72 15.60 16.60
CA GLU A 189 3.30 16.03 17.93
C GLU A 189 4.44 16.00 18.94
N HIS A 190 4.30 16.81 19.99
CA HIS A 190 5.33 16.93 21.01
C HIS A 190 5.00 16.03 22.19
N ILE A 191 5.08 14.72 22.02
CA ILE A 191 4.74 13.74 23.07
C ILE A 191 6.01 13.42 23.85
N ASN A 192 6.32 14.21 24.88
CA ASN A 192 7.52 14.03 25.69
C ASN A 192 7.28 14.38 27.17
N VAL A 193 8.32 14.22 28.00
CA VAL A 193 8.26 14.47 29.46
C VAL A 193 7.92 15.91 29.86
N ASN A 194 8.06 16.86 28.94
CA ASN A 194 7.82 18.29 29.20
C ASN A 194 6.40 18.74 28.83
N THR A 195 5.54 17.88 28.27
CA THR A 195 4.15 18.27 28.02
C THR A 195 3.44 18.58 29.34
N SER A 196 2.46 19.48 29.29
CA SER A 196 1.67 19.86 30.45
C SER A 196 0.89 18.70 31.08
N TRP A 197 0.73 17.59 30.36
CA TRP A 197 -0.08 16.44 30.74
C TRP A 197 0.73 15.14 30.88
N TRP A 198 2.06 15.15 30.75
CA TRP A 198 2.89 13.93 30.77
C TRP A 198 2.67 13.07 32.02
N GLU A 199 2.67 13.69 33.20
CA GLU A 199 2.42 13.01 34.49
C GLU A 199 1.01 12.38 34.58
N MET A 200 0.11 12.76 33.67
CA MET A 200 -1.25 12.24 33.55
C MET A 200 -1.44 11.38 32.29
N ALA A 201 -0.38 11.04 31.55
CA ALA A 201 -0.49 10.37 30.25
C ALA A 201 -0.95 8.89 30.35
N ARG A 202 -0.77 8.25 31.51
CA ARG A 202 -0.99 6.81 31.69
C ARG A 202 -2.36 6.31 31.23
N PRO A 203 -3.51 6.94 31.57
CA PRO A 203 -4.82 6.46 31.11
C PRO A 203 -4.95 6.43 29.58
N PHE A 204 -4.33 7.37 28.87
CA PHE A 204 -4.31 7.40 27.41
C PHE A 204 -3.44 6.28 26.83
N MET A 205 -2.24 6.07 27.39
CA MET A 205 -1.35 4.98 26.97
C MET A 205 -1.97 3.60 27.22
N ASP A 206 -2.64 3.43 28.36
CA ASP A 206 -3.39 2.24 28.72
C ASP A 206 -4.57 1.99 27.75
N TYR A 207 -5.27 3.06 27.35
CA TYR A 207 -6.34 2.99 26.34
C TYR A 207 -5.82 2.45 25.01
N LEU A 208 -4.79 3.07 24.46
CA LEU A 208 -4.18 2.66 23.19
C LEU A 208 -3.67 1.22 23.26
N SER A 209 -3.07 0.82 24.39
CA SER A 209 -2.55 -0.54 24.60
C SER A 209 -3.67 -1.59 24.61
N ARG A 210 -4.81 -1.31 25.27
CA ARG A 210 -5.95 -2.23 25.31
C ARG A 210 -6.64 -2.37 23.94
N CYS A 211 -6.81 -1.25 23.23
CA CYS A 211 -7.34 -1.27 21.86
C CYS A 211 -6.41 -2.07 20.93
N SER A 212 -5.12 -1.75 20.94
CA SER A 212 -4.09 -2.45 20.17
C SER A 212 -4.07 -3.96 20.46
N TYR A 213 -4.21 -4.35 21.72
CA TYR A 213 -4.31 -5.76 22.09
C TYR A 213 -5.51 -6.44 21.44
N MET A 214 -6.71 -5.85 21.54
CA MET A 214 -7.93 -6.43 20.97
C MET A 214 -7.90 -6.46 19.44
N LEU A 215 -7.38 -5.42 18.80
CA LEU A 215 -7.29 -5.31 17.33
C LEU A 215 -6.26 -6.26 16.69
N ARG A 216 -5.42 -6.93 17.51
CA ARG A 216 -4.50 -7.98 17.06
C ARG A 216 -5.09 -9.40 17.19
N GLN A 217 -6.33 -9.53 17.66
CA GLN A 217 -6.94 -10.85 17.87
C GLN A 217 -7.63 -11.33 16.59
N GLY A 218 -7.34 -12.56 16.19
CA GLY A 218 -7.93 -13.17 15.00
C GLY A 218 -7.48 -12.52 13.69
N ASN A 219 -8.29 -12.71 12.66
CA ASN A 219 -8.10 -12.10 11.34
C ASN A 219 -9.11 -10.97 11.15
N PHE A 220 -8.75 -10.00 10.31
CA PHE A 220 -9.67 -8.97 9.85
C PHE A 220 -10.83 -9.60 9.08
N ILE A 221 -12.03 -9.04 9.25
CA ILE A 221 -13.22 -9.44 8.50
C ILE A 221 -13.52 -8.35 7.48
N GLY A 222 -13.14 -8.62 6.23
CA GLY A 222 -13.49 -7.83 5.06
C GLY A 222 -14.38 -8.63 4.11
N ASP A 223 -15.38 -7.98 3.54
CA ASP A 223 -16.34 -8.61 2.62
C ASP A 223 -15.83 -8.61 1.18
N ALA A 224 -15.04 -7.61 0.81
CA ALA A 224 -14.48 -7.47 -0.52
C ALA A 224 -12.95 -7.35 -0.51
N CYS A 225 -12.32 -7.74 -1.62
CA CYS A 225 -10.95 -7.33 -1.93
C CYS A 225 -10.93 -6.55 -3.25
N LEU A 226 -10.12 -5.48 -3.29
CA LEU A 226 -10.04 -4.56 -4.43
C LEU A 226 -8.70 -4.82 -5.11
N TYR A 227 -8.73 -5.46 -6.28
CA TYR A 227 -7.53 -5.58 -7.09
C TYR A 227 -7.22 -4.21 -7.68
N TYR A 228 -6.15 -3.57 -7.22
CA TYR A 228 -5.81 -2.21 -7.67
C TYR A 228 -4.93 -2.14 -8.94
N GLY A 229 -4.75 -3.24 -9.66
CA GLY A 229 -3.84 -3.30 -10.82
C GLY A 229 -2.42 -3.78 -10.51
N ASP A 230 -1.59 -3.79 -11.54
CA ASP A 230 -0.20 -4.27 -11.56
C ASP A 230 0.80 -3.18 -11.96
N GLN A 231 0.36 -1.92 -12.04
CA GLN A 231 1.26 -0.79 -12.24
C GLN A 231 2.25 -0.65 -11.09
N ALA A 232 3.31 0.14 -11.30
CA ALA A 232 4.15 0.62 -10.22
C ALA A 232 4.55 2.09 -10.48
N PRO A 233 4.58 2.94 -9.44
CA PRO A 233 4.06 2.69 -8.09
C PRO A 233 2.53 2.44 -8.11
N ASN A 234 2.01 1.70 -7.12
CA ASN A 234 0.57 1.41 -7.02
C ASN A 234 0.02 1.64 -5.62
N LEU A 235 -0.42 2.86 -5.40
CA LEU A 235 -0.73 3.38 -4.08
C LEU A 235 -2.16 3.02 -3.63
N VAL A 236 -2.32 2.73 -2.35
CA VAL A 236 -3.63 2.48 -1.72
C VAL A 236 -4.23 3.77 -1.19
N PRO A 237 -5.37 4.25 -1.71
CA PRO A 237 -6.03 5.43 -1.16
C PRO A 237 -6.58 5.14 0.24
N PRO A 238 -6.54 6.13 1.17
CA PRO A 238 -7.20 5.98 2.45
C PRO A 238 -8.72 5.91 2.29
N LYS A 239 -9.38 5.16 3.18
CA LYS A 239 -10.85 5.16 3.26
C LYS A 239 -11.36 6.36 4.05
N ARG A 240 -10.59 6.84 5.03
CA ARG A 240 -10.87 8.06 5.82
C ARG A 240 -9.61 8.89 6.04
N ILE A 241 -9.82 10.18 6.27
CA ILE A 241 -8.79 11.15 6.68
C ILE A 241 -9.22 11.78 8.02
N ASP A 242 -8.43 12.74 8.53
CA ASP A 242 -8.77 13.45 9.75
C ASP A 242 -10.21 14.03 9.68
N PRO A 243 -11.12 13.64 10.59
CA PRO A 243 -12.51 14.10 10.57
C PRO A 243 -12.68 15.59 10.85
N ASN A 244 -11.62 16.26 11.28
CA ASN A 244 -11.61 17.68 11.62
C ASN A 244 -11.05 18.57 10.51
N ILE A 245 -10.90 18.04 9.30
CA ILE A 245 -10.63 18.83 8.09
C ILE A 245 -11.74 18.62 7.08
N THR A 246 -11.97 19.62 6.24
CA THR A 246 -12.86 19.47 5.08
C THR A 246 -12.11 18.74 3.97
N PRO A 247 -12.60 17.61 3.45
CA PRO A 247 -12.06 17.00 2.24
C PRO A 247 -12.13 17.99 1.07
N ILE A 248 -11.11 17.96 0.20
CA ILE A 248 -11.04 18.84 -0.99
C ILE A 248 -11.08 18.07 -2.32
N PHE A 249 -11.05 16.74 -2.25
CA PHE A 249 -11.16 15.84 -3.39
C PHE A 249 -12.52 15.14 -3.34
N ASP A 250 -13.02 14.73 -4.49
CA ASP A 250 -14.26 13.95 -4.58
C ASP A 250 -14.05 12.48 -4.20
N ASP A 251 -15.13 11.71 -4.19
CA ASP A 251 -15.12 10.30 -3.82
C ASP A 251 -14.49 9.39 -4.89
N GLU A 252 -14.25 9.88 -6.11
CA GLU A 252 -13.54 9.13 -7.16
C GLU A 252 -12.02 9.27 -7.02
N GLN A 253 -11.56 10.29 -6.29
CA GLN A 253 -10.16 10.61 -6.06
C GLN A 253 -9.66 10.13 -4.70
N CYS A 254 -8.37 9.81 -4.64
CA CYS A 254 -7.65 9.54 -3.41
C CYS A 254 -7.70 10.77 -2.50
N LEU A 255 -8.27 10.62 -1.30
CA LEU A 255 -8.43 11.74 -0.34
C LEU A 255 -7.09 12.34 0.12
N HIS A 256 -5.99 11.59 -0.01
CA HIS A 256 -4.65 12.07 0.30
C HIS A 256 -4.03 12.90 -0.85
N CYS A 257 -3.96 12.36 -2.07
CA CYS A 257 -3.15 12.96 -3.15
C CYS A 257 -3.96 13.48 -4.36
N GLY A 258 -5.25 13.18 -4.46
CA GLY A 258 -6.12 13.61 -5.56
C GLY A 258 -5.98 12.79 -6.84
N LEU A 259 -5.10 11.78 -6.87
CA LEU A 259 -5.05 10.83 -7.99
C LEU A 259 -6.34 9.99 -8.03
N PRO A 260 -6.82 9.55 -9.21
CA PRO A 260 -7.96 8.65 -9.30
C PRO A 260 -7.76 7.40 -8.44
N LYS A 261 -8.80 6.96 -7.72
CA LYS A 261 -8.76 5.67 -7.01
C LYS A 261 -8.59 4.55 -8.04
N PRO A 262 -7.72 3.56 -7.81
CA PRO A 262 -7.53 2.45 -8.75
C PRO A 262 -8.80 1.59 -8.87
N VAL A 263 -9.57 1.50 -7.79
CA VAL A 263 -10.89 0.86 -7.75
C VAL A 263 -11.80 1.77 -6.93
N ASN A 264 -12.97 2.12 -7.45
CA ASN A 264 -14.00 2.80 -6.68
C ASN A 264 -15.01 1.76 -6.17
N PRO A 265 -15.00 1.41 -4.87
CA PRO A 265 -15.97 0.47 -4.31
C PRO A 265 -17.37 1.07 -4.15
N GLY A 266 -17.55 2.38 -4.39
CA GLY A 266 -18.76 3.11 -4.04
C GLY A 266 -19.00 3.16 -2.54
N GLU A 267 -20.24 3.44 -2.14
CA GLU A 267 -20.66 3.35 -0.75
C GLU A 267 -20.85 1.90 -0.33
N LEU A 268 -20.15 1.49 0.73
CA LEU A 268 -20.22 0.14 1.30
C LEU A 268 -20.68 0.18 2.77
N PRO A 269 -21.93 0.61 3.06
CA PRO A 269 -22.40 0.71 4.44
C PRO A 269 -22.46 -0.68 5.10
N GLY A 270 -21.74 -0.83 6.21
CA GLY A 270 -21.70 -2.08 6.98
C GLY A 270 -20.75 -3.14 6.42
N TYR A 271 -20.03 -2.85 5.33
CA TYR A 271 -19.03 -3.72 4.75
C TYR A 271 -17.64 -3.10 4.83
N ASP A 272 -16.62 -3.95 4.81
CA ASP A 272 -15.23 -3.51 4.73
C ASP A 272 -14.46 -4.28 3.66
N PHE A 273 -13.28 -3.79 3.32
CA PHE A 273 -12.49 -4.33 2.24
C PHE A 273 -10.99 -4.13 2.44
N ASP A 274 -10.17 -4.92 1.78
CA ASP A 274 -8.74 -4.66 1.62
C ASP A 274 -8.37 -4.50 0.15
N TYR A 275 -7.27 -3.79 -0.11
CA TYR A 275 -6.63 -3.84 -1.41
C TYR A 275 -5.79 -5.12 -1.54
N ILE A 276 -5.76 -5.68 -2.74
CA ILE A 276 -5.00 -6.88 -3.06
C ILE A 276 -4.19 -6.65 -4.34
N ASN A 277 -2.95 -7.18 -4.38
CA ASN A 277 -2.04 -7.00 -5.50
C ASN A 277 -1.95 -8.24 -6.40
N ALA A 278 -1.30 -8.06 -7.54
CA ALA A 278 -1.10 -9.14 -8.51
C ALA A 278 -0.27 -10.30 -7.92
N ASP A 279 0.69 -10.00 -7.05
CA ASP A 279 1.53 -11.00 -6.37
C ASP A 279 0.68 -12.01 -5.60
N VAL A 280 -0.19 -11.54 -4.70
CA VAL A 280 -1.06 -12.43 -3.91
C VAL A 280 -2.06 -13.18 -4.79
N ILE A 281 -2.68 -12.50 -5.77
CA ILE A 281 -3.66 -13.13 -6.68
C ILE A 281 -3.04 -14.30 -7.45
N THR A 282 -1.79 -14.16 -7.89
CA THR A 282 -1.13 -15.13 -8.77
C THR A 282 -0.40 -16.25 -8.02
N THR A 283 -0.10 -16.06 -6.73
CA THR A 283 0.75 -16.99 -5.97
C THR A 283 0.03 -17.74 -4.85
N THR A 284 -0.89 -17.10 -4.12
CA THR A 284 -1.39 -17.62 -2.83
C THR A 284 -2.91 -17.59 -2.71
N LEU A 285 -3.60 -16.72 -3.45
CA LEU A 285 -5.06 -16.63 -3.39
C LEU A 285 -5.71 -17.87 -4.02
N THR A 286 -6.67 -18.44 -3.30
CA THR A 286 -7.46 -19.58 -3.75
C THR A 286 -8.95 -19.28 -3.64
N ALA A 287 -9.80 -20.17 -4.16
CA ALA A 287 -11.25 -20.06 -4.05
C ALA A 287 -11.82 -21.34 -3.41
N GLU A 288 -12.51 -21.17 -2.28
CA GLU A 288 -13.08 -22.27 -1.50
C GLU A 288 -14.44 -21.84 -0.94
N GLY A 289 -15.46 -22.69 -1.09
CA GLY A 289 -16.79 -22.43 -0.52
C GLY A 289 -17.45 -21.13 -1.02
N GLY A 290 -17.15 -20.71 -2.25
CA GLY A 290 -17.65 -19.46 -2.83
C GLY A 290 -16.98 -18.20 -2.29
N LYS A 291 -15.83 -18.34 -1.62
CA LYS A 291 -15.01 -17.23 -1.11
C LYS A 291 -13.61 -17.28 -1.71
N LEU A 292 -12.98 -16.12 -1.75
CA LEU A 292 -11.54 -15.97 -1.98
C LEU A 292 -10.83 -16.17 -0.64
N VAL A 293 -9.86 -17.07 -0.57
CA VAL A 293 -9.23 -17.50 0.69
C VAL A 293 -7.70 -17.48 0.57
N LEU A 294 -7.06 -16.96 1.61
CA LEU A 294 -5.61 -16.95 1.78
C LEU A 294 -5.18 -18.04 2.78
N PRO A 295 -3.92 -18.52 2.71
CA PRO A 295 -3.40 -19.55 3.63
C PRO A 295 -3.49 -19.18 5.12
N THR A 296 -3.55 -17.88 5.41
CA THR A 296 -3.65 -17.32 6.76
C THR A 296 -5.07 -17.41 7.33
N GLY A 297 -6.05 -17.85 6.53
CA GLY A 297 -7.47 -17.85 6.86
C GLY A 297 -8.17 -16.52 6.59
N GLN A 298 -7.46 -15.50 6.10
CA GLN A 298 -8.09 -14.28 5.59
C GLN A 298 -8.97 -14.66 4.38
N SER A 299 -10.19 -14.12 4.32
CA SER A 299 -11.11 -14.45 3.23
C SER A 299 -12.02 -13.29 2.86
N TYR A 300 -12.46 -13.28 1.60
CA TYR A 300 -13.33 -12.26 1.01
C TYR A 300 -14.44 -12.93 0.20
N ARG A 301 -15.61 -12.27 0.10
CA ARG A 301 -16.76 -12.77 -0.66
C ARG A 301 -16.72 -12.38 -2.13
N VAL A 302 -16.10 -11.24 -2.44
CA VAL A 302 -16.09 -10.68 -3.80
C VAL A 302 -14.78 -9.95 -4.07
N MET A 303 -14.29 -10.05 -5.30
CA MET A 303 -13.21 -9.20 -5.80
C MET A 303 -13.76 -8.12 -6.72
N LEU A 304 -13.33 -6.88 -6.53
CA LEU A 304 -13.57 -5.78 -7.48
C LEU A 304 -12.30 -5.55 -8.30
N LEU A 305 -12.46 -5.39 -9.62
CA LEU A 305 -11.38 -5.04 -10.54
C LEU A 305 -11.39 -3.53 -10.85
N PRO A 306 -10.27 -2.95 -11.31
CA PRO A 306 -10.22 -1.59 -11.83
C PRO A 306 -11.15 -1.44 -13.04
N ASP A 307 -11.75 -0.27 -13.22
CA ASP A 307 -12.50 0.04 -14.45
C ASP A 307 -11.54 0.40 -15.58
N ARG A 308 -10.90 -0.62 -16.16
CA ARG A 308 -9.88 -0.51 -17.21
C ARG A 308 -10.09 -1.57 -18.28
N ASP A 309 -9.55 -1.33 -19.47
CA ASP A 309 -9.57 -2.28 -20.59
C ASP A 309 -8.34 -3.20 -20.62
N ASP A 310 -7.42 -3.05 -19.67
CA ASP A 310 -6.18 -3.81 -19.60
C ASP A 310 -6.03 -4.58 -18.27
N ILE A 311 -5.33 -5.71 -18.33
CA ILE A 311 -4.99 -6.53 -17.17
C ILE A 311 -3.74 -7.36 -17.46
N SER A 312 -2.93 -7.71 -16.47
CA SER A 312 -1.83 -8.64 -16.72
C SER A 312 -2.36 -10.03 -17.09
N LEU A 313 -1.64 -10.71 -17.98
CA LEU A 313 -1.98 -12.06 -18.44
C LEU A 313 -1.96 -13.06 -17.28
N GLU A 314 -1.00 -12.90 -16.36
CA GLU A 314 -0.84 -13.73 -15.18
C GLU A 314 -2.04 -13.59 -14.22
N VAL A 315 -2.55 -12.36 -14.03
CA VAL A 315 -3.72 -12.11 -13.18
C VAL A 315 -4.96 -12.71 -13.82
N ILE A 316 -5.26 -12.45 -15.11
CA ILE A 316 -6.50 -12.97 -15.71
C ILE A 316 -6.53 -14.51 -15.77
N LYS A 317 -5.38 -15.17 -15.97
CA LYS A 317 -5.25 -16.64 -15.84
C LYS A 317 -5.58 -17.14 -14.44
N SER A 318 -5.20 -16.37 -13.42
CA SER A 318 -5.49 -16.70 -12.02
C SER A 318 -6.98 -16.47 -11.71
N LEU A 319 -7.55 -15.37 -12.21
CA LEU A 319 -8.99 -15.10 -12.12
C LEU A 319 -9.83 -16.20 -12.79
N GLU A 320 -9.41 -16.73 -13.95
CA GLU A 320 -10.11 -17.85 -14.61
C GLU A 320 -10.24 -19.06 -13.67
N LYS A 321 -9.15 -19.43 -12.99
CA LYS A 321 -9.14 -20.53 -12.02
C LYS A 321 -10.01 -20.23 -10.80
N LEU A 322 -9.92 -19.01 -10.27
CA LEU A 322 -10.68 -18.59 -9.10
C LEU A 322 -12.19 -18.60 -9.38
N VAL A 323 -12.62 -18.05 -10.52
CA VAL A 323 -14.03 -18.02 -10.94
C VAL A 323 -14.55 -19.43 -11.22
N TYR A 324 -13.76 -20.28 -11.88
CA TYR A 324 -14.12 -21.70 -12.10
C TYR A 324 -14.35 -22.45 -10.78
N ASN A 325 -13.62 -22.08 -9.73
CA ASN A 325 -13.77 -22.61 -8.38
C ASN A 325 -14.79 -21.85 -7.52
N GLY A 326 -15.63 -21.00 -8.12
CA GLY A 326 -16.79 -20.38 -7.49
C GLY A 326 -16.54 -19.00 -6.86
N ALA A 327 -15.39 -18.36 -7.10
CA ALA A 327 -15.18 -16.99 -6.68
C ALA A 327 -16.06 -16.01 -7.48
N VAL A 328 -16.48 -14.92 -6.83
CA VAL A 328 -17.22 -13.82 -7.47
C VAL A 328 -16.25 -12.68 -7.76
N VAL A 329 -16.19 -12.26 -9.02
CA VAL A 329 -15.38 -11.13 -9.50
C VAL A 329 -16.30 -10.14 -10.20
N ILE A 330 -16.18 -8.86 -9.87
CA ILE A 330 -16.94 -7.76 -10.46
C ILE A 330 -15.97 -6.80 -11.12
N GLY A 331 -16.17 -6.52 -12.41
CA GLY A 331 -15.32 -5.60 -13.15
C GLY A 331 -15.64 -5.54 -14.62
N ARG A 332 -15.05 -4.54 -15.29
CA ARG A 332 -15.07 -4.42 -16.74
C ARG A 332 -14.31 -5.58 -17.38
N ARG A 333 -14.81 -6.06 -18.53
CA ARG A 333 -14.13 -7.07 -19.34
C ARG A 333 -12.82 -6.47 -19.89
N PRO A 334 -11.64 -7.05 -19.60
CA PRO A 334 -10.39 -6.59 -20.18
C PRO A 334 -10.27 -7.03 -21.65
N GLU A 335 -9.58 -6.23 -22.45
CA GLU A 335 -9.39 -6.43 -23.88
C GLU A 335 -7.92 -6.70 -24.25
N ARG A 336 -6.98 -6.38 -23.36
CA ARG A 336 -5.54 -6.39 -23.68
C ARG A 336 -4.66 -6.54 -22.44
N THR A 337 -3.38 -6.82 -22.65
CA THR A 337 -2.38 -6.87 -21.56
C THR A 337 -1.78 -5.51 -21.22
N THR A 338 -1.21 -5.39 -20.02
CA THR A 338 -0.44 -4.24 -19.51
C THR A 338 1.05 -4.29 -19.88
N SER A 339 1.52 -5.36 -20.54
CA SER A 339 2.95 -5.62 -20.84
C SER A 339 3.24 -5.77 -22.34
N LEU A 340 4.46 -5.47 -22.77
CA LEU A 340 4.95 -5.79 -24.12
C LEU A 340 5.42 -7.24 -24.26
N LYS A 341 5.55 -7.96 -23.15
CA LYS A 341 5.91 -9.38 -23.14
C LYS A 341 4.97 -10.18 -24.05
N ASN A 342 5.56 -10.84 -25.05
CA ASN A 342 4.86 -11.64 -26.07
C ASN A 342 3.81 -10.87 -26.89
N TYR A 343 3.91 -9.55 -27.02
CA TYR A 343 3.05 -8.77 -27.91
C TYR A 343 3.28 -9.14 -29.39
N PRO A 344 2.24 -9.35 -30.22
CA PRO A 344 0.81 -9.14 -29.95
C PRO A 344 0.01 -10.35 -29.45
N ASP A 345 0.60 -11.54 -29.39
CA ASP A 345 -0.11 -12.79 -29.08
C ASP A 345 -0.74 -12.78 -27.67
N CYS A 346 -0.11 -12.09 -26.72
CA CYS A 346 -0.64 -11.94 -25.36
C CYS A 346 -2.03 -11.28 -25.31
N ASP A 347 -2.36 -10.36 -26.22
CA ASP A 347 -3.68 -9.73 -26.29
C ASP A 347 -4.76 -10.70 -26.75
N ALA A 348 -4.43 -11.60 -27.67
CA ALA A 348 -5.35 -12.65 -28.11
C ALA A 348 -5.65 -13.63 -26.97
N GLU A 349 -4.65 -13.95 -26.15
CA GLU A 349 -4.82 -14.81 -24.98
C GLU A 349 -5.70 -14.16 -23.90
N VAL A 350 -5.47 -12.87 -23.58
CA VAL A 350 -6.33 -12.11 -22.66
C VAL A 350 -7.78 -12.12 -23.16
N LYS A 351 -8.01 -11.83 -24.45
CA LYS A 351 -9.37 -11.83 -25.03
C LYS A 351 -10.04 -13.19 -24.91
N THR A 352 -9.32 -14.26 -25.22
CA THR A 352 -9.83 -15.64 -25.14
C THR A 352 -10.26 -16.00 -23.73
N ILE A 353 -9.50 -15.62 -22.71
CA ILE A 353 -9.86 -15.87 -21.31
C ILE A 353 -11.04 -14.96 -20.90
N ALA A 354 -11.01 -13.69 -21.31
CA ALA A 354 -12.07 -12.73 -21.02
C ALA A 354 -13.42 -13.16 -21.61
N ASP A 355 -13.46 -13.74 -22.82
CA ASP A 355 -14.68 -14.28 -23.45
C ASP A 355 -15.29 -15.43 -22.63
N LYS A 356 -14.46 -16.25 -21.96
CA LYS A 356 -14.99 -17.30 -21.08
C LYS A 356 -15.58 -16.75 -19.80
N LEU A 357 -14.99 -15.69 -19.26
CA LEU A 357 -15.34 -15.15 -17.94
C LEU A 357 -16.53 -14.19 -17.97
N TRP A 358 -16.69 -13.42 -19.05
CA TRP A 358 -17.77 -12.44 -19.20
C TRP A 358 -18.92 -12.91 -20.11
N GLY A 359 -18.83 -14.12 -20.68
CA GLY A 359 -19.78 -14.63 -21.68
C GLY A 359 -19.61 -13.98 -23.04
#